data_AF-A0A1Q8QFM4-F1
#
_entry.id   AF-A0A1Q8QFM4-F1
#
_cell.length_a   1.000
_cell.length_b   1.000
_cell.length_c   1.000
_cell.angle_alpha   90.00
_cell.angle_beta   90.00
_cell.angle_gamma   90.00
#
_symmetry.space_group_name_H-M   'P 1'
#
loop_
_entity.id
_entity.type
_entity.pdbx_description
1 polymer ?
#
loop_
_entity_poly.entity_id
_entity_poly.type
_entity_poly.pdbx_seq_one_letter_code
_entity_poly.pdbx_strand_id
1 'polypeptide(L)'
;MKKTLPHFWSFDRLTDASLVKTEDIIWQGPFSWIGYEQVNKLKPIPDIAGVYFFTFEYKDGYILRSVGVTSSMKRRFREHTREYNKGNYTVLDVESAKNGVRKELWHGWQYAKEHQQQFLEYEDVILELIEKELIAYRIFITEIADRRKRERIEATLLINTYSSKESWADLIDGGMSLRGRYNNEIPIEIKNICPHKLYGLPETIEI
;
A
#
# COMPACT_ATOMS: atom_id res chain seq x y z
N MET A 1 -1.63 21.75 -48.01
CA MET A 1 -2.30 21.79 -46.69
C MET A 1 -1.33 22.36 -45.66
N LYS A 2 -1.71 23.42 -44.92
CA LYS A 2 -0.91 23.89 -43.78
C LYS A 2 -1.01 22.83 -42.68
N LYS A 3 0.14 22.28 -42.26
CA LYS A 3 0.19 21.38 -41.10
C LYS A 3 -0.13 22.20 -39.85
N THR A 4 -1.18 21.84 -39.13
CA THR A 4 -1.47 22.38 -37.79
C THR A 4 -0.75 21.56 -36.74
N LEU A 5 -0.32 22.20 -35.65
CA LEU A 5 0.19 21.49 -34.49
C LEU A 5 -0.93 20.67 -33.84
N PRO A 6 -0.60 19.55 -33.15
CA PRO A 6 -1.57 18.82 -32.37
C PRO A 6 -2.15 19.71 -31.27
N HIS A 7 -3.45 19.58 -31.00
CA HIS A 7 -4.06 20.19 -29.82
C HIS A 7 -3.67 19.34 -28.60
N PHE A 8 -3.02 19.96 -27.62
CA PHE A 8 -2.77 19.35 -26.32
C PHE A 8 -3.81 19.90 -25.35
N TRP A 9 -4.58 19.01 -24.71
CA TRP A 9 -5.50 19.38 -23.64
C TRP A 9 -4.85 19.01 -22.30
N SER A 10 -4.97 19.93 -21.35
CA SER A 10 -4.59 19.74 -19.95
C SER A 10 -5.79 20.18 -19.13
N PHE A 11 -6.05 19.44 -18.05
CA PHE A 11 -7.09 19.75 -17.09
C PHE A 11 -6.86 21.15 -16.50
N ASP A 12 -7.88 22.00 -16.63
CA ASP A 12 -7.96 23.29 -15.96
C ASP A 12 -9.10 23.24 -14.93
N ARG A 13 -8.76 23.48 -13.65
CA ARG A 13 -9.74 23.40 -12.56
C ARG A 13 -10.89 24.40 -12.72
N LEU A 14 -10.66 25.56 -13.32
CA LEU A 14 -11.68 26.60 -13.46
C LEU A 14 -12.68 26.25 -14.56
N THR A 15 -12.20 25.69 -15.68
CA THR A 15 -13.06 25.39 -16.83
C THR A 15 -13.64 23.98 -16.79
N ASP A 16 -12.90 23.03 -16.23
CA ASP A 16 -13.19 21.60 -16.36
C ASP A 16 -13.73 20.97 -15.06
N ALA A 17 -14.03 21.78 -14.04
CA ALA A 17 -14.52 21.29 -12.74
C ALA A 17 -15.73 20.36 -12.86
N SER A 18 -16.64 20.66 -13.80
CA SER A 18 -17.86 19.90 -14.06
C SER A 18 -17.61 18.49 -14.61
N LEU A 19 -16.39 18.21 -15.08
CA LEU A 19 -15.97 16.91 -15.58
C LEU A 19 -15.46 15.98 -14.47
N VAL A 20 -15.09 16.54 -13.31
CA VAL A 20 -14.63 15.78 -12.14
C VAL A 20 -15.78 14.92 -11.63
N LYS A 21 -15.51 13.63 -11.47
CA LYS A 21 -16.49 12.67 -10.96
C LYS A 21 -16.15 12.30 -9.53
N THR A 22 -17.18 12.04 -8.75
CA THR A 22 -17.06 11.43 -7.43
C THR A 22 -17.37 9.94 -7.54
N GLU A 23 -16.55 9.11 -6.91
CA GLU A 23 -16.75 7.67 -6.82
C GLU A 23 -16.53 7.18 -5.39
N ASP A 24 -17.36 6.24 -4.96
CA ASP A 24 -17.21 5.57 -3.68
C ASP A 24 -16.37 4.30 -3.85
N ILE A 25 -15.40 4.09 -2.96
CA ILE A 25 -14.57 2.89 -2.91
C ILE A 25 -14.76 2.20 -1.56
N ILE A 26 -15.10 0.92 -1.61
CA ILE A 26 -15.39 0.11 -0.42
C ILE A 26 -14.18 -0.75 -0.07
N TRP A 27 -13.59 -0.47 1.08
CA TRP A 27 -12.49 -1.25 1.63
C TRP A 27 -13.02 -2.44 2.43
N GLN A 28 -12.54 -3.63 2.10
CA GLN A 28 -12.88 -4.89 2.75
C GLN A 28 -11.70 -5.38 3.58
N GLY A 29 -11.98 -5.96 4.75
CA GLY A 29 -10.98 -6.52 5.65
C GLY A 29 -11.44 -6.47 7.11
N PRO A 30 -10.56 -6.83 8.06
CA PRO A 30 -9.22 -7.34 7.82
C PRO A 30 -9.21 -8.79 7.32
N PHE A 31 -8.33 -9.09 6.36
CA PHE A 31 -8.00 -10.43 5.91
C PHE A 31 -6.65 -10.88 6.48
N SER A 32 -6.44 -12.20 6.53
CA SER A 32 -5.14 -12.79 6.88
C SER A 32 -4.14 -12.65 5.74
N TRP A 33 -2.84 -12.59 6.06
CA TRP A 33 -1.82 -13.01 5.12
C TRP A 33 -2.00 -14.49 4.73
N ILE A 34 -1.68 -14.83 3.49
CA ILE A 34 -1.87 -16.19 2.94
C ILE A 34 -1.03 -17.20 3.73
N GLY A 35 -1.67 -18.23 4.26
CA GLY A 35 -1.03 -19.31 5.03
C GLY A 35 -1.17 -19.16 6.54
N TYR A 36 -1.65 -18.00 7.03
CA TYR A 36 -1.78 -17.71 8.45
C TYR A 36 -3.23 -17.60 8.94
N GLU A 37 -4.20 -17.97 8.09
CA GLU A 37 -5.64 -17.87 8.39
C GLU A 37 -6.03 -18.65 9.66
N GLN A 38 -5.43 -19.83 9.87
CA GLN A 38 -5.70 -20.66 11.05
C GLN A 38 -5.04 -20.11 12.32
N VAL A 39 -3.97 -19.34 12.18
CA VAL A 39 -3.21 -18.77 13.30
C VAL A 39 -3.93 -17.54 13.85
N ASN A 40 -4.30 -16.61 12.98
CA ASN A 40 -4.94 -15.35 13.39
C ASN A 40 -6.48 -15.39 13.32
N LYS A 41 -7.07 -16.49 12.81
CA LYS A 41 -8.53 -16.69 12.67
C LYS A 41 -9.21 -15.67 11.75
N LEU A 42 -8.47 -15.02 10.85
CA LEU A 42 -9.01 -14.11 9.85
C LEU A 42 -9.35 -14.85 8.56
N LYS A 43 -10.22 -14.22 7.76
CA LYS A 43 -10.62 -14.77 6.46
C LYS A 43 -9.44 -14.73 5.46
N PRO A 44 -9.35 -15.69 4.52
CA PRO A 44 -8.40 -15.63 3.43
C PRO A 44 -8.71 -14.46 2.48
N ILE A 45 -7.66 -13.89 1.88
CA ILE A 45 -7.81 -12.82 0.88
C ILE A 45 -8.42 -13.39 -0.41
N PRO A 46 -9.48 -12.78 -0.99
CA PRO A 46 -10.01 -13.17 -2.29
C PRO A 46 -9.03 -12.84 -3.42
N ASP A 47 -9.05 -13.62 -4.51
CA ASP A 47 -8.17 -13.38 -5.65
C ASP A 47 -8.79 -12.39 -6.64
N ILE A 48 -8.51 -11.11 -6.43
CA ILE A 48 -9.05 -10.01 -7.23
C ILE A 48 -7.97 -9.06 -7.74
N ALA A 49 -8.34 -8.25 -8.70
CA ALA A 49 -7.57 -7.14 -9.22
C ALA A 49 -7.91 -5.87 -8.40
N GLY A 50 -6.92 -5.22 -7.78
CA GLY A 50 -7.25 -4.14 -6.84
C GLY A 50 -6.07 -3.44 -6.18
N VAL A 51 -6.40 -2.61 -5.20
CA VAL A 51 -5.48 -1.96 -4.26
C VAL A 51 -5.55 -2.70 -2.94
N TYR A 52 -4.42 -2.82 -2.23
CA TYR A 52 -4.35 -3.44 -0.92
C TYR A 52 -3.52 -2.60 0.04
N PHE A 53 -3.81 -2.79 1.33
CA PHE A 53 -3.02 -2.26 2.44
C PHE A 53 -2.46 -3.40 3.28
N PHE A 54 -1.21 -3.24 3.69
CA PHE A 54 -0.69 -3.92 4.86
C PHE A 54 -0.90 -2.97 6.03
N THR A 55 -1.53 -3.45 7.09
CA THR A 55 -1.76 -2.66 8.30
C THR A 55 -1.42 -3.45 9.55
N PHE A 56 -1.17 -2.75 10.64
CA PHE A 56 -1.13 -3.32 11.99
C PHE A 56 -2.34 -2.85 12.80
N GLU A 57 -2.76 -3.64 13.79
CA GLU A 57 -3.68 -3.14 14.83
C GLU A 57 -3.06 -1.93 15.53
N TYR A 58 -3.84 -0.87 15.70
CA TYR A 58 -3.37 0.39 16.27
C TYR A 58 -4.51 1.18 16.88
N LYS A 59 -4.40 1.49 18.18
CA LYS A 59 -5.43 2.22 18.94
C LYS A 59 -6.82 1.58 18.76
N ASP A 60 -7.79 2.34 18.27
CA ASP A 60 -9.17 1.95 17.98
C ASP A 60 -9.38 1.47 16.53
N GLY A 61 -8.31 1.20 15.79
CA GLY A 61 -8.38 0.78 14.39
C GLY A 61 -7.10 0.12 13.91
N TYR A 62 -6.66 0.49 12.71
CA TYR A 62 -5.45 -0.04 12.08
C TYR A 62 -4.60 1.05 11.47
N ILE A 63 -3.30 0.81 11.35
CA ILE A 63 -2.33 1.78 10.86
C ILE A 63 -1.59 1.27 9.63
N LEU A 64 -1.43 2.15 8.65
CA LEU A 64 -0.87 1.81 7.36
C LEU A 64 0.65 1.52 7.46
N ARG A 65 1.06 0.36 6.95
CA ARG A 65 2.47 -0.05 6.78
C ARG A 65 2.89 -0.02 5.32
N SER A 66 2.00 -0.43 4.42
CA SER A 66 2.27 -0.45 2.98
C SER A 66 0.99 -0.33 2.18
N VAL A 67 1.10 0.30 1.01
CA VAL A 67 0.05 0.34 -0.03
C VAL A 67 0.62 -0.35 -1.25
N GLY A 68 -0.20 -1.14 -1.93
CA GLY A 68 0.19 -1.63 -3.25
C GLY A 68 -0.98 -1.97 -4.15
N VAL A 69 -0.65 -2.23 -5.41
CA VAL A 69 -1.63 -2.58 -6.44
C VAL A 69 -1.28 -3.89 -7.14
N THR A 70 -2.31 -4.60 -7.59
CA THR A 70 -2.11 -5.87 -8.31
C THR A 70 -3.26 -6.22 -9.22
N SER A 71 -3.01 -7.05 -10.23
CA SER A 71 -4.04 -7.73 -11.03
C SER A 71 -4.50 -9.06 -10.42
N SER A 72 -3.82 -9.56 -9.40
CA SER A 72 -4.19 -10.75 -8.61
C SER A 72 -3.61 -10.67 -7.22
N MET A 73 -4.47 -10.65 -6.20
CA MET A 73 -4.05 -10.67 -4.80
C MET A 73 -3.29 -11.95 -4.46
N LYS A 74 -3.78 -13.13 -4.86
CA LYS A 74 -3.10 -14.39 -4.49
C LYS A 74 -1.71 -14.48 -5.08
N ARG A 75 -1.54 -14.08 -6.35
CA ARG A 75 -0.22 -14.09 -6.99
C ARG A 75 0.72 -13.11 -6.29
N ARG A 76 0.25 -11.88 -6.02
CA ARG A 76 1.07 -10.82 -5.42
C ARG A 76 1.49 -11.13 -3.98
N PHE A 77 0.62 -11.67 -3.16
CA PHE A 77 0.97 -12.01 -1.77
C PHE A 77 1.94 -13.19 -1.69
N ARG A 78 1.84 -14.15 -2.63
CA ARG A 78 2.86 -15.21 -2.78
C ARG A 78 4.21 -14.64 -3.25
N GLU A 79 4.20 -13.68 -4.18
CA GLU A 79 5.40 -12.94 -4.58
C GLU A 79 6.02 -12.24 -3.37
N HIS A 80 5.23 -11.48 -2.60
CA HIS A 80 5.72 -10.81 -1.40
C HIS A 80 6.31 -11.77 -0.38
N THR A 81 5.66 -12.89 -0.10
CA THR A 81 6.18 -13.92 0.82
C THR A 81 7.56 -14.41 0.38
N ARG A 82 7.74 -14.66 -0.92
CA ARG A 82 9.05 -15.08 -1.46
C ARG A 82 10.10 -13.99 -1.32
N GLU A 83 9.74 -12.73 -1.51
CA GLU A 83 10.68 -11.61 -1.39
C GLU A 83 11.05 -11.31 0.07
N TYR A 84 10.12 -11.43 1.01
CA TYR A 84 10.41 -11.43 2.44
C TYR A 84 11.40 -12.55 2.78
N ASN A 85 11.12 -13.79 2.37
CA ASN A 85 11.98 -14.94 2.70
C ASN A 85 13.38 -14.89 2.03
N LYS A 86 13.60 -14.00 1.07
CA LYS A 86 14.93 -13.70 0.50
C LYS A 86 15.65 -12.57 1.22
N GLY A 87 15.02 -11.94 2.22
CA GLY A 87 15.53 -10.76 2.90
C GLY A 87 15.38 -9.47 2.10
N ASN A 88 14.61 -9.44 1.02
CA ASN A 88 14.56 -8.25 0.15
C ASN A 88 13.71 -7.11 0.73
N TYR A 89 12.90 -7.37 1.75
CA TYR A 89 12.03 -6.38 2.38
C TYR A 89 12.44 -6.07 3.80
N THR A 90 12.18 -4.82 4.21
CA THR A 90 12.39 -4.37 5.58
C THR A 90 11.46 -5.10 6.53
N VAL A 91 12.03 -5.59 7.63
CA VAL A 91 11.31 -6.25 8.72
C VAL A 91 11.24 -5.29 9.91
N LEU A 92 10.05 -5.08 10.44
CA LEU A 92 9.82 -4.20 11.58
C LEU A 92 9.61 -4.98 12.88
N ASP A 93 10.00 -4.35 13.98
CA ASP A 93 9.57 -4.73 15.31
C ASP A 93 8.05 -4.52 15.43
N VAL A 94 7.29 -5.62 15.38
CA VAL A 94 5.82 -5.62 15.33
C VAL A 94 5.21 -4.84 16.48
N GLU A 95 5.74 -4.98 17.69
CA GLU A 95 5.19 -4.33 18.87
C GLU A 95 5.46 -2.81 18.85
N SER A 96 6.60 -2.37 18.34
CA SER A 96 6.86 -0.96 18.06
C SER A 96 5.94 -0.42 16.95
N ALA A 97 5.74 -1.19 15.88
CA ALA A 97 4.91 -0.79 14.75
C ALA A 97 3.42 -0.64 15.14
N LYS A 98 2.89 -1.53 15.99
CA LYS A 98 1.55 -1.42 16.61
C LYS A 98 1.38 -0.21 17.53
N ASN A 99 2.47 0.48 17.87
CA ASN A 99 2.45 1.75 18.59
C ASN A 99 2.77 2.94 17.69
N GLY A 100 2.84 2.74 16.36
CA GLY A 100 3.13 3.80 15.40
C GLY A 100 4.59 4.24 15.39
N VAL A 101 5.50 3.38 15.86
CA VAL A 101 6.94 3.65 15.93
C VAL A 101 7.68 2.75 14.96
N ARG A 102 8.45 3.34 14.03
CA ARG A 102 9.32 2.60 13.14
C ARG A 102 10.56 2.13 13.90
N LYS A 103 10.72 0.82 14.02
CA LYS A 103 11.95 0.19 14.49
C LYS A 103 12.25 -0.99 13.58
N GLU A 104 13.29 -0.85 12.77
CA GLU A 104 13.71 -1.89 11.83
C GLU A 104 14.55 -2.95 12.56
N LEU A 105 14.22 -4.22 12.33
CA LEU A 105 15.01 -5.36 12.78
C LEU A 105 15.89 -5.91 11.65
N TRP A 106 15.46 -5.68 10.40
CA TRP A 106 16.24 -5.94 9.20
C TRP A 106 15.90 -4.86 8.15
N HIS A 107 16.93 -4.26 7.54
CA HIS A 107 16.75 -3.24 6.51
C HIS A 107 16.73 -3.89 5.11
N GLY A 108 15.64 -3.72 4.37
CA GLY A 108 15.46 -4.36 3.07
C GLY A 108 16.08 -3.59 1.90
N TRP A 109 15.50 -3.77 0.72
CA TRP A 109 15.74 -2.95 -0.46
C TRP A 109 17.20 -2.98 -0.94
N GLN A 110 17.80 -1.81 -1.16
CA GLN A 110 19.17 -1.69 -1.65
C GLN A 110 20.17 -2.23 -0.65
N TYR A 111 19.94 -2.01 0.65
CA TYR A 111 20.82 -2.53 1.69
C TYR A 111 20.87 -4.05 1.68
N ALA A 112 19.72 -4.72 1.66
CA ALA A 112 19.67 -6.18 1.61
C ALA A 112 20.42 -6.76 0.41
N LYS A 113 20.35 -6.11 -0.76
CA LYS A 113 21.12 -6.52 -1.95
C LYS A 113 22.63 -6.43 -1.75
N GLU A 114 23.09 -5.42 -1.02
CA GLU A 114 24.51 -5.20 -0.73
C GLU A 114 25.00 -6.04 0.46
N HIS A 115 24.09 -6.54 1.31
CA HIS A 115 24.40 -7.23 2.56
C HIS A 115 23.82 -8.66 2.61
N GLN A 116 23.75 -9.34 1.46
CA GLN A 116 23.17 -10.70 1.37
C GLN A 116 23.86 -11.70 2.31
N GLN A 117 25.17 -11.57 2.52
CA GLN A 117 25.91 -12.46 3.42
C GLN A 117 25.45 -12.31 4.88
N GLN A 118 25.08 -11.10 5.30
CA GLN A 118 24.54 -10.86 6.64
C GLN A 118 23.16 -11.51 6.78
N PHE A 119 22.30 -11.43 5.75
CA PHE A 119 21.03 -12.14 5.78
C PHE A 119 21.24 -13.64 5.98
N LEU A 120 22.18 -14.26 5.25
CA LEU A 120 22.48 -15.69 5.37
C LEU A 120 23.07 -16.06 6.74
N GLU A 121 23.88 -15.18 7.35
CA GLU A 121 24.43 -15.40 8.69
C GLU A 121 23.34 -15.43 9.78
N TYR A 122 22.31 -14.60 9.63
CA TYR A 122 21.20 -14.45 10.59
C TYR A 122 19.88 -15.02 10.07
N GLU A 123 19.91 -15.91 9.07
CA GLU A 123 18.73 -16.33 8.30
C GLU A 123 17.61 -16.85 9.20
N ASP A 124 17.92 -17.80 10.09
CA ASP A 124 16.94 -18.38 11.01
C ASP A 124 16.24 -17.33 11.88
N VAL A 125 17.01 -16.35 12.39
CA VAL A 125 16.48 -15.28 13.23
C VAL A 125 15.61 -14.32 12.41
N ILE A 126 16.06 -13.92 11.22
CA ILE A 126 15.31 -13.00 10.37
C ILE A 126 14.03 -13.65 9.86
N LEU A 127 14.04 -14.94 9.50
CA LEU A 127 12.86 -15.68 9.08
C LEU A 127 11.81 -15.79 10.21
N GLU A 128 12.22 -15.98 11.46
CA GLU A 128 11.31 -15.95 12.61
C GLU A 128 10.66 -14.57 12.78
N LEU A 129 11.44 -13.49 12.58
CA LEU A 129 10.94 -12.12 12.66
C LEU A 129 9.97 -11.79 11.50
N ILE A 130 10.28 -12.27 10.29
CA ILE A 130 9.39 -12.17 9.12
C ILE A 130 8.06 -12.85 9.43
N GLU A 131 8.08 -14.09 9.93
CA GLU A 131 6.85 -14.83 10.25
C GLU A 131 5.99 -14.07 11.27
N LYS A 132 6.61 -13.54 12.33
CA LYS A 132 5.92 -12.70 13.32
C LYS A 132 5.25 -11.49 12.67
N GLU A 133 5.92 -10.81 11.75
CA GLU A 133 5.35 -9.65 11.04
C GLU A 133 4.21 -10.05 10.09
N LEU A 134 4.37 -11.12 9.31
CA LEU A 134 3.35 -11.58 8.38
C LEU A 134 2.07 -12.05 9.09
N ILE A 135 2.20 -12.70 10.25
CA ILE A 135 1.06 -13.08 11.11
C ILE A 135 0.35 -11.84 11.67
N ALA A 136 1.11 -10.81 12.03
CA ALA A 136 0.60 -9.59 12.64
C ALA A 136 -0.15 -8.69 11.65
N TYR A 137 0.10 -8.83 10.35
CA TYR A 137 -0.59 -8.03 9.35
C TYR A 137 -2.11 -8.22 9.37
N ARG A 138 -2.80 -7.11 9.08
CA ARG A 138 -4.23 -7.00 8.85
C ARG A 138 -4.41 -6.42 7.46
N ILE A 139 -4.94 -7.22 6.55
CA ILE A 139 -4.96 -6.84 5.13
C ILE A 139 -6.30 -6.24 4.78
N PHE A 140 -6.28 -5.06 4.18
CA PHE A 140 -7.46 -4.42 3.62
C PHE A 140 -7.32 -4.35 2.10
N ILE A 141 -8.40 -4.56 1.37
CA ILE A 141 -8.39 -4.54 -0.09
C ILE A 141 -9.61 -3.82 -0.64
N THR A 142 -9.49 -3.34 -1.88
CA THR A 142 -10.62 -2.92 -2.70
C THR A 142 -10.44 -3.41 -4.13
N GLU A 143 -11.52 -3.88 -4.75
CA GLU A 143 -11.52 -4.30 -6.15
C GLU A 143 -11.52 -3.09 -7.08
N ILE A 144 -10.54 -3.04 -7.99
CA ILE A 144 -10.44 -2.01 -9.02
C ILE A 144 -9.85 -2.67 -10.27
N ALA A 145 -10.71 -2.87 -11.28
CA ALA A 145 -10.31 -3.47 -12.54
C ALA A 145 -9.37 -2.57 -13.34
N ASP A 146 -9.61 -1.26 -13.34
CA ASP A 146 -8.83 -0.30 -14.10
C ASP A 146 -7.41 -0.14 -13.50
N ARG A 147 -6.39 -0.49 -14.29
CA ARG A 147 -5.01 -0.42 -13.86
C ARG A 147 -4.56 1.01 -13.55
N ARG A 148 -4.93 1.98 -14.37
CA ARG A 148 -4.46 3.36 -14.24
C ARG A 148 -5.05 4.02 -13.00
N LYS A 149 -6.32 3.73 -12.69
CA LYS A 149 -7.00 4.15 -11.47
C LYS A 149 -6.29 3.60 -10.22
N ARG A 150 -5.89 2.32 -10.22
CA ARG A 150 -5.10 1.75 -9.12
C ARG A 150 -3.79 2.49 -8.90
N GLU A 151 -3.01 2.71 -9.97
CA GLU A 151 -1.73 3.41 -9.89
C GLU A 151 -1.90 4.84 -9.33
N ARG A 152 -2.95 5.55 -9.75
CA ARG A 152 -3.27 6.89 -9.22
C ARG A 152 -3.66 6.86 -7.74
N ILE A 153 -4.46 5.88 -7.31
CA ILE A 153 -4.84 5.69 -5.89
C ILE A 153 -3.61 5.41 -5.02
N GLU A 154 -2.77 4.45 -5.41
CA GLU A 154 -1.54 4.11 -4.69
C GLU A 154 -0.63 5.34 -4.54
N ALA A 155 -0.40 6.06 -5.65
CA ALA A 155 0.42 7.25 -5.63
C ALA A 155 -0.15 8.34 -4.70
N THR A 156 -1.44 8.66 -4.82
CA THR A 156 -2.08 9.70 -3.99
C THR A 156 -2.04 9.33 -2.50
N LEU A 157 -2.35 8.08 -2.14
CA LEU A 157 -2.34 7.64 -0.74
C LEU A 157 -0.93 7.71 -0.12
N LEU A 158 0.09 7.29 -0.89
CA LEU A 158 1.47 7.34 -0.41
C LEU A 158 2.00 8.77 -0.32
N ILE A 159 1.72 9.63 -1.31
CA ILE A 159 2.10 11.05 -1.26
C ILE A 159 1.45 11.74 -0.06
N ASN A 160 0.16 11.48 0.19
CA ASN A 160 -0.55 12.02 1.35
C ASN A 160 0.09 11.53 2.66
N THR A 161 0.47 10.26 2.72
CA THR A 161 1.14 9.72 3.92
C THR A 161 2.52 10.32 4.12
N TYR A 162 3.34 10.43 3.07
CA TYR A 162 4.67 11.06 3.14
C TYR A 162 4.62 12.55 3.51
N SER A 163 3.49 13.21 3.29
CA SER A 163 3.27 14.61 3.67
C SER A 163 2.74 14.75 5.11
N SER A 164 2.34 13.64 5.74
CA SER A 164 1.83 13.64 7.11
C SER A 164 2.96 13.92 8.12
N LYS A 165 2.63 14.66 9.18
CA LYS A 165 3.54 14.91 10.31
C LYS A 165 3.32 13.97 11.48
N GLU A 166 2.40 13.03 11.32
CA GLU A 166 2.09 12.05 12.33
C GLU A 166 3.25 11.06 12.46
N SER A 167 3.62 10.68 13.69
CA SER A 167 4.76 9.78 13.93
C SER A 167 4.64 8.42 13.24
N TRP A 168 3.41 7.98 12.98
CA TRP A 168 3.16 6.73 12.30
C TRP A 168 3.40 6.77 10.79
N ALA A 169 3.49 7.95 10.18
CA ALA A 169 3.73 8.08 8.74
C ALA A 169 5.07 7.44 8.35
N ASP A 170 6.05 7.45 9.25
CA ASP A 170 7.37 6.85 9.07
C ASP A 170 7.34 5.31 9.02
N LEU A 171 6.21 4.67 9.34
CA LEU A 171 6.07 3.21 9.16
C LEU A 171 6.13 2.81 7.68
N ILE A 172 5.72 3.68 6.75
CA ILE A 172 5.74 3.36 5.32
C ILE A 172 7.16 3.49 4.78
N ASP A 173 7.57 2.52 3.93
CA ASP A 173 8.86 2.62 3.26
C ASP A 173 8.88 3.77 2.25
N GLY A 174 9.97 4.53 2.22
CA GLY A 174 10.21 5.59 1.24
C GLY A 174 10.80 5.07 -0.08
N GLY A 175 10.88 5.94 -1.09
CA GLY A 175 11.61 5.67 -2.33
C GLY A 175 10.88 4.84 -3.38
N MET A 176 9.56 4.64 -3.23
CA MET A 176 8.75 3.93 -4.23
C MET A 176 8.58 4.73 -5.53
N SER A 177 8.59 4.04 -6.67
CA SER A 177 8.31 4.65 -7.98
C SER A 177 6.80 4.80 -8.19
N LEU A 178 6.26 5.96 -7.82
CA LEU A 178 4.83 6.26 -7.86
C LEU A 178 4.40 6.87 -9.20
N ARG A 179 3.21 6.50 -9.66
CA ARG A 179 2.62 6.99 -10.92
C ARG A 179 1.33 7.75 -10.68
N GLY A 180 1.45 8.95 -10.11
CA GLY A 180 0.33 9.87 -9.90
C GLY A 180 -0.32 10.37 -11.18
N ARG A 181 -1.36 11.21 -11.04
CA ARG A 181 -2.15 11.78 -12.13
C ARG A 181 -1.29 12.57 -13.13
N TYR A 182 -1.61 12.45 -14.42
CA TYR A 182 -1.07 13.31 -15.46
C TYR A 182 -1.96 14.55 -15.66
N ASN A 183 -1.38 15.63 -16.18
CA ASN A 183 -2.12 16.87 -16.41
C ASN A 183 -3.24 16.72 -17.45
N ASN A 184 -3.17 15.72 -18.32
CA ASN A 184 -4.20 15.40 -19.32
C ASN A 184 -5.17 14.31 -18.83
N GLU A 185 -5.24 14.05 -17.52
CA GLU A 185 -6.24 13.18 -16.91
C GLU A 185 -7.20 14.01 -16.06
N ILE A 186 -8.51 13.78 -16.25
CA ILE A 186 -9.55 14.34 -15.39
C ILE A 186 -9.39 13.74 -13.98
N PRO A 187 -9.34 14.59 -12.93
CA PRO A 187 -9.34 14.11 -11.55
C PRO A 187 -10.60 13.31 -11.21
N ILE A 188 -10.44 12.35 -10.31
CA ILE A 188 -11.58 11.64 -9.72
C ILE A 188 -11.51 11.87 -8.21
N GLU A 189 -12.60 12.35 -7.62
CA GLU A 189 -12.76 12.42 -6.19
C GLU A 189 -13.20 11.04 -5.68
N ILE A 190 -12.35 10.40 -4.91
CA ILE A 190 -12.62 9.11 -4.28
C ILE A 190 -13.08 9.34 -2.85
N LYS A 191 -14.23 8.76 -2.49
CA LYS A 191 -14.68 8.64 -1.11
C LYS A 191 -14.36 7.23 -0.60
N ASN A 192 -13.52 7.16 0.43
CA ASN A 192 -13.12 5.91 1.04
C ASN A 192 -14.14 5.48 2.08
N ILE A 193 -14.81 4.36 1.83
CA ILE A 193 -15.78 3.75 2.74
C ILE A 193 -15.13 2.52 3.36
N CYS A 194 -14.91 2.56 4.68
CA CYS A 194 -14.40 1.42 5.44
C CYS A 194 -15.19 1.31 6.75
N PRO A 195 -15.67 0.12 7.15
CA PRO A 195 -16.30 -0.06 8.45
C PRO A 195 -15.31 0.05 9.62
N HIS A 196 -14.01 0.07 9.32
CA HIS A 196 -12.93 0.18 10.30
C HIS A 196 -12.18 1.49 10.12
N LYS A 197 -11.71 2.05 11.23
CA LYS A 197 -10.81 3.20 11.21
C LYS A 197 -9.43 2.79 10.71
N LEU A 198 -8.97 3.43 9.65
CA LEU A 198 -7.66 3.21 9.04
C LEU A 198 -6.83 4.50 9.12
N TYR A 199 -5.87 4.54 10.03
CA TYR A 199 -4.88 5.61 10.12
C TYR A 199 -3.99 5.58 8.88
N GLY A 200 -3.98 6.69 8.13
CA GLY A 200 -3.35 6.77 6.81
C GLY A 200 -4.33 6.70 5.63
N LEU A 201 -5.62 6.46 5.87
CA LEU A 201 -6.66 6.52 4.84
C LEU A 201 -7.55 7.77 5.03
N PRO A 202 -7.39 8.82 4.22
CA PRO A 202 -8.30 9.97 4.26
C PRO A 202 -9.72 9.58 3.85
N GLU A 203 -10.73 10.25 4.41
CA GLU A 203 -12.14 10.07 4.01
C GLU A 203 -12.33 10.32 2.51
N THR A 204 -11.63 11.32 1.97
CA THR A 204 -11.65 11.68 0.56
C THR A 204 -10.24 11.91 0.03
N ILE A 205 -9.99 11.45 -1.20
CA ILE A 205 -8.76 11.76 -1.93
C ILE A 205 -9.11 12.16 -3.35
N GLU A 206 -8.29 13.02 -3.96
CA GLU A 206 -8.36 13.28 -5.40
C GLU A 206 -7.22 12.53 -6.09
N ILE A 207 -7.58 11.67 -7.05
CA ILE A 207 -6.64 10.88 -7.83
C ILE A 207 -6.56 11.37 -9.26
#